data_AF-A0A353HWR0-F1
#
_entry.id   AF-A0A353HWR0-F1
#
_cell.length_a   1.000
_cell.length_b   1.000
_cell.length_c   1.000
_cell.angle_alpha   90.00
_cell.angle_beta   90.00
_cell.angle_gamma   90.00
#
_symmetry.space_group_name_H-M   'P 1'
#
loop_
_entity.id
_entity.type
_entity.pdbx_description
1 polymer ?
#
loop_
_entity_poly.entity_id
_entity_poly.type
_entity_poly.pdbx_seq_one_letter_code
_entity_poly.pdbx_strand_id
1 'polypeptide(L)'
;MTTTPWHERAAALEIDGRAFIGGERVHARSGARFDCISPVDGRKLAEVARCDLADVDAAVAAARAAFEDRRWAAKAPAERKRVLIRFADLMLEHRDELALLE
;
A
#
# COMPACT_ATOMS: atom_id res chain seq x y z
N MET A 1 -9.02 23.78 19.54
CA MET A 1 -8.89 22.49 18.83
C MET A 1 -9.40 22.75 17.42
N THR A 2 -8.51 22.82 16.44
CA THR A 2 -8.89 22.91 15.03
C THR A 2 -9.46 21.56 14.61
N THR A 3 -10.72 21.54 14.21
CA THR A 3 -11.35 20.35 13.62
C THR A 3 -10.65 20.04 12.31
N THR A 4 -9.99 18.89 12.20
CA THR A 4 -9.46 18.42 10.91
C THR A 4 -10.64 18.31 9.93
N PRO A 5 -10.60 18.98 8.76
CA PRO A 5 -11.71 18.99 7.82
C PRO A 5 -11.77 17.67 7.03
N TRP A 6 -12.15 16.59 7.71
CA TRP A 6 -12.10 15.22 7.19
C TRP A 6 -12.91 15.04 5.91
N HIS A 7 -14.10 15.64 5.80
CA HIS A 7 -14.94 15.54 4.60
C HIS A 7 -14.29 16.17 3.36
N GLU A 8 -13.67 17.34 3.51
CA GLU A 8 -12.98 18.02 2.40
C GLU A 8 -11.77 17.20 1.93
N ARG A 9 -11.00 16.67 2.88
CA ARG A 9 -9.88 15.78 2.59
C ARG A 9 -10.34 14.50 1.90
N ALA A 10 -11.45 13.93 2.33
CA ALA A 10 -12.03 12.72 1.74
C ALA A 10 -12.62 12.94 0.35
N ALA A 11 -12.94 14.17 -0.02
CA ALA A 11 -13.38 14.55 -1.36
C ALA A 11 -12.18 14.82 -2.29
N ALA A 12 -11.06 15.27 -1.75
CA ALA A 12 -9.85 15.59 -2.51
C ALA A 12 -8.84 14.43 -2.63
N LEU A 13 -9.02 13.33 -1.88
CA LEU A 13 -8.07 12.23 -1.84
C LEU A 13 -8.13 11.37 -3.12
N GLU A 14 -6.99 11.19 -3.78
CA GLU A 14 -6.83 10.22 -4.85
C GLU A 14 -6.30 8.90 -4.30
N ILE A 15 -7.08 7.82 -4.45
CA ILE A 15 -6.76 6.52 -3.88
C ILE A 15 -6.21 5.60 -4.98
N ASP A 16 -4.95 5.19 -4.84
CA ASP A 16 -4.33 4.22 -5.76
C ASP A 16 -4.74 2.78 -5.41
N GLY A 17 -5.67 2.23 -6.18
CA GLY A 17 -6.15 0.84 -6.03
C GLY A 17 -5.22 -0.24 -6.61
N ARG A 18 -4.02 0.10 -7.11
CA ARG A 18 -3.09 -0.89 -7.67
C ARG A 18 -2.41 -1.75 -6.60
N ALA A 19 -2.10 -2.99 -6.97
CA ALA A 19 -1.25 -3.87 -6.17
C ALA A 19 0.18 -3.31 -6.11
N PHE A 20 0.95 -3.71 -5.11
CA PHE A 20 2.38 -3.37 -4.99
C PHE A 20 3.21 -4.64 -5.00
N ILE A 21 3.90 -4.91 -6.12
CA ILE A 21 4.66 -6.15 -6.35
C ILE A 21 6.03 -5.80 -6.88
N GLY A 22 7.09 -6.39 -6.32
CA GLY A 22 8.47 -6.19 -6.80
C GLY A 22 9.03 -4.78 -6.62
N GLY A 23 8.36 -3.91 -5.85
CA GLY A 23 8.76 -2.51 -5.69
C GLY A 23 7.98 -1.53 -6.57
N GLU A 24 6.97 -1.99 -7.31
CA GLU A 24 6.20 -1.16 -8.24
C GLU A 24 4.68 -1.29 -8.04
N ARG A 25 3.94 -0.23 -8.39
CA ARG A 25 2.48 -0.24 -8.44
C ARG A 25 2.01 -0.86 -9.76
N VAL A 26 1.29 -1.97 -9.69
CA VAL A 26 0.86 -2.74 -10.86
C VAL A 26 -0.64 -3.02 -10.85
N HIS A 27 -1.22 -3.08 -12.04
CA HIS A 27 -2.56 -3.64 -12.21
C HIS A 27 -2.50 -5.17 -12.09
N ALA A 28 -3.62 -5.81 -11.72
CA ALA A 28 -3.74 -7.26 -11.81
C ALA A 28 -3.45 -7.71 -13.24
N ARG A 29 -2.73 -8.82 -13.41
CA ARG A 29 -2.33 -9.33 -14.73
C ARG A 29 -3.51 -9.66 -15.64
N SER A 30 -4.62 -10.12 -15.07
CA SER A 30 -5.88 -10.32 -15.79
C SER A 30 -6.61 -9.02 -16.15
N GLY A 31 -6.14 -7.87 -15.65
CA GLY A 31 -6.82 -6.57 -15.76
C GLY A 31 -8.02 -6.42 -14.82
N ALA A 32 -8.38 -7.47 -14.07
CA ALA A 32 -9.55 -7.48 -13.21
C ALA A 32 -9.45 -6.44 -12.07
N ARG A 33 -10.59 -5.79 -11.78
CA ARG A 33 -10.75 -4.86 -10.67
C ARG A 33 -12.05 -5.10 -9.93
N PHE A 34 -12.15 -4.57 -8.73
CA PHE A 34 -13.40 -4.48 -8.00
C PHE A 34 -13.55 -3.14 -7.32
N ASP A 35 -14.80 -2.75 -7.10
CA ASP A 35 -15.11 -1.47 -6.46
C ASP A 35 -14.89 -1.59 -4.95
N CYS A 36 -14.03 -0.72 -4.42
CA CYS A 36 -13.94 -0.48 -2.98
C CYS A 36 -15.03 0.53 -2.61
N ILE A 37 -16.01 0.08 -1.83
CA ILE A 37 -17.18 0.87 -1.45
C ILE A 37 -17.04 1.31 -0.01
N SER A 38 -17.25 2.60 0.26
CA SER A 38 -17.24 3.13 1.61
C SER A 38 -18.46 2.63 2.40
N PRO A 39 -18.27 2.10 3.62
CA PRO A 39 -19.39 1.75 4.48
C PRO A 39 -20.08 2.98 5.10
N VAL A 40 -19.48 4.18 4.98
CA VAL A 40 -20.02 5.42 5.58
C VAL A 40 -21.31 5.86 4.86
N ASP A 41 -21.30 5.83 3.54
CA ASP A 41 -22.37 6.39 2.70
C ASP A 41 -22.63 5.58 1.41
N GLY A 42 -21.90 4.48 1.20
CA GLY A 42 -22.03 3.64 0.01
C GLY A 42 -21.33 4.18 -1.24
N ARG A 43 -20.56 5.27 -1.16
CA ARG A 43 -19.84 5.80 -2.33
C ARG A 43 -18.69 4.89 -2.74
N LYS A 44 -18.41 4.82 -4.05
CA LYS A 44 -17.20 4.18 -4.58
C LYS A 44 -15.97 5.03 -4.25
N LEU A 45 -14.99 4.41 -3.59
CA LEU A 45 -13.72 5.04 -3.21
C LEU A 45 -12.67 4.88 -4.31
N ALA A 46 -12.50 3.67 -4.82
CA ALA A 46 -11.52 3.35 -5.86
C ALA A 46 -11.86 2.02 -6.57
N GLU A 47 -11.23 1.78 -7.71
CA GLU A 47 -11.15 0.46 -8.32
C GLU A 47 -9.86 -0.23 -7.88
N VAL A 48 -10.00 -1.28 -7.07
CA VAL A 48 -8.86 -2.02 -6.53
C VAL A 48 -8.54 -3.21 -7.43
N ALA A 49 -7.26 -3.46 -7.67
CA ALA A 49 -6.78 -4.60 -8.43
C ALA A 49 -7.29 -5.91 -7.81
N ARG A 50 -7.96 -6.74 -8.61
CA ARG A 50 -8.40 -8.08 -8.21
C ARG A 50 -7.34 -9.09 -8.63
N CYS A 51 -6.32 -9.25 -7.80
CA CYS A 51 -5.22 -10.17 -8.06
C CYS A 51 -5.70 -11.63 -8.13
N ASP A 52 -5.08 -12.41 -9.01
CA ASP A 52 -5.29 -13.84 -9.14
C ASP A 52 -3.99 -14.65 -8.96
N LEU A 53 -4.02 -15.93 -9.33
CA LEU A 53 -2.88 -16.84 -9.21
C LEU A 53 -1.60 -16.29 -9.87
N ALA A 54 -1.73 -15.64 -11.04
CA ALA A 54 -0.57 -15.15 -11.77
C ALA A 54 0.10 -13.96 -11.06
N ASP A 55 -0.68 -13.12 -10.37
CA ASP A 55 -0.17 -12.02 -9.55
C ASP A 55 0.47 -12.55 -8.27
N VAL A 56 -0.12 -13.57 -7.66
CA VAL A 56 0.45 -14.27 -6.49
C VAL A 56 1.80 -14.88 -6.84
N ASP A 57 1.90 -15.61 -7.96
CA ASP A 57 3.16 -16.19 -8.42
C ASP A 57 4.23 -15.12 -8.64
N ALA A 58 3.86 -13.99 -9.23
CA ALA A 58 4.75 -12.85 -9.42
C ALA A 58 5.24 -12.26 -8.09
N ALA A 59 4.34 -12.11 -7.11
CA ALA A 59 4.67 -11.62 -5.78
C ALA A 59 5.60 -12.58 -5.02
N VAL A 60 5.33 -13.89 -5.09
CA VAL A 60 6.16 -14.93 -4.46
C VAL A 60 7.54 -14.99 -5.11
N ALA A 61 7.62 -14.93 -6.44
CA ALA A 61 8.88 -14.90 -7.16
C ALA A 61 9.72 -13.66 -6.79
N ALA A 62 9.10 -12.47 -6.74
CA ALA A 62 9.79 -11.24 -6.33
C ALA A 62 10.27 -11.30 -4.88
N ALA A 63 9.45 -11.84 -3.97
CA ALA A 63 9.83 -12.02 -2.56
C ALA A 63 10.98 -13.02 -2.40
N ARG A 64 10.96 -14.14 -3.15
CA ARG A 64 12.03 -15.14 -3.16
C ARG A 64 13.34 -14.54 -3.66
N ALA A 65 13.31 -13.83 -4.78
CA ALA A 65 14.49 -13.16 -5.33
C ALA A 65 15.10 -12.17 -4.34
N ALA A 66 14.29 -11.33 -3.69
CA ALA A 66 14.77 -10.38 -2.67
C ALA A 66 15.29 -11.03 -1.38
N PHE A 67 14.91 -12.27 -1.10
CA PHE A 67 15.47 -13.03 0.02
C PHE A 67 16.80 -13.68 -0.37
N GLU A 68 16.86 -14.27 -1.56
CA GLU A 68 18.03 -14.98 -2.12
C GLU A 68 19.17 -14.03 -2.50
N ASP A 69 18.86 -12.83 -3.01
CA ASP A 69 19.86 -11.79 -3.26
C ASP A 69 20.42 -11.16 -1.97
N ARG A 70 19.84 -11.53 -0.82
CA ARG A 70 20.23 -11.12 0.53
C ARG A 70 20.16 -9.61 0.79
N ARG A 71 19.59 -8.81 -0.12
CA ARG A 71 19.63 -7.33 -0.06
C ARG A 71 18.97 -6.76 1.18
N TRP A 72 17.99 -7.48 1.74
CA TRP A 72 17.41 -7.23 3.05
C TRP A 72 17.89 -8.23 4.11
N ALA A 73 17.85 -9.52 3.80
CA ALA A 73 18.04 -10.58 4.78
C ALA A 73 19.48 -10.72 5.32
N ALA A 74 20.51 -10.19 4.64
CA ALA A 74 21.88 -10.12 5.16
C ALA A 74 22.25 -8.78 5.81
N LYS A 75 21.36 -7.77 5.79
CA LYS A 75 21.66 -6.47 6.43
C LYS A 75 21.93 -6.64 7.91
N ALA A 76 22.88 -5.88 8.46
CA ALA A 76 23.16 -5.91 9.88
C ALA A 76 21.92 -5.48 10.70
N PRO A 77 21.74 -5.97 11.94
CA PRO A 77 20.59 -5.59 12.77
C PRO A 77 20.41 -4.07 12.91
N ALA A 78 21.50 -3.31 13.03
CA ALA A 78 21.47 -1.85 13.13
C ALA A 78 20.96 -1.17 11.83
N GLU A 79 21.28 -1.72 10.66
CA GLU A 79 20.79 -1.20 9.38
C GLU A 79 19.29 -1.46 9.22
N ARG A 80 18.84 -2.69 9.54
CA ARG A 80 17.41 -3.02 9.52
C ARG A 80 16.62 -2.12 10.47
N LYS A 81 17.17 -1.87 11.67
CA LYS A 81 16.59 -0.92 12.64
C LYS A 81 16.40 0.48 12.04
N ARG A 82 17.44 1.04 11.39
CA ARG A 82 17.32 2.38 10.78
C ARG A 82 16.22 2.43 9.71
N VAL A 83 16.13 1.42 8.85
CA VAL A 83 15.11 1.37 7.80
C VAL A 83 13.71 1.27 8.40
N LEU A 84 13.51 0.41 9.40
CA LEU A 84 12.20 0.25 10.05
C LEU A 84 11.78 1.50 10.84
N ILE A 85 12.72 2.20 11.49
CA ILE A 85 12.42 3.48 12.15
C ILE A 85 12.00 4.52 11.10
N ARG A 86 12.76 4.65 10.00
CA ARG A 86 12.37 5.57 8.92
C ARG A 86 11.01 5.25 8.33
N PHE A 87 10.66 3.97 8.22
CA PHE A 87 9.33 3.55 7.77
C PHE A 87 8.24 4.01 8.76
N ALA A 88 8.45 3.86 10.07
CA ALA A 88 7.54 4.37 11.08
C ALA A 88 7.43 5.90 11.06
N ASP A 89 8.55 6.62 10.87
CA ASP A 89 8.55 8.08 10.74
C ASP A 89 7.69 8.54 9.55
N LEU A 90 7.78 7.84 8.41
CA LEU A 90 6.93 8.09 7.24
C LEU A 90 5.45 7.83 7.55
N MET A 91 5.12 6.76 8.30
CA MET A 91 3.73 6.54 8.73
C MET A 91 3.21 7.67 9.62
N LEU A 92 4.06 8.22 10.52
CA LEU A 92 3.68 9.34 11.38
C LEU A 92 3.54 10.65 10.58
N GLU A 93 4.39 10.87 9.59
CA GLU A 93 4.32 12.01 8.67
C GLU A 93 3.00 11.99 7.88
N HIS A 94 2.57 10.80 7.43
CA HIS A 94 1.34 10.60 6.66
C HIS A 94 0.12 10.17 7.51
N ARG A 95 0.19 10.29 8.85
CA ARG A 95 -0.79 9.69 9.78
C ARG A 95 -2.24 10.07 9.49
N ASP A 96 -2.49 11.31 9.10
CA ASP A 96 -3.85 11.78 8.90
C ASP A 96 -4.43 11.24 7.58
N GLU A 97 -3.60 11.08 6.55
CA GLU A 97 -4.02 10.45 5.29
C GLU A 97 -4.34 8.96 5.53
N LEU A 98 -3.45 8.27 6.26
CA LEU A 98 -3.67 6.87 6.65
C LEU A 98 -4.92 6.70 7.52
N ALA A 99 -5.13 7.59 8.50
CA ALA A 99 -6.32 7.55 9.36
C ALA A 99 -7.63 7.86 8.60
N LEU A 100 -7.57 8.47 7.42
CA LEU A 100 -8.74 8.67 6.57
C LEU A 100 -9.03 7.46 5.68
N LEU A 101 -8.04 6.62 5.41
CA LEU A 101 -8.13 5.43 4.56
C LEU A 101 -8.55 4.17 5.31
N GLU A 102 -8.21 4.04 6.60
CA GLU A 102 -8.47 2.89 7.48
C GLU A 102 -9.78 3.04 8.28
#